data_AF-A0A0T5NV40-F1
#
_entry.id   AF-A0A0T5NV40-F1
#
_cell.length_a   1.000
_cell.length_b   1.000
_cell.length_c   1.000
_cell.angle_alpha   90.00
_cell.angle_beta   90.00
_cell.angle_gamma   90.00
#
_symmetry.space_group_name_H-M   'P 1'
#
loop_
_entity.id
_entity.type
_entity.pdbx_description
1 polymer ?
#
loop_
_entity_poly.entity_id
_entity_poly.type
_entity_poly.pdbx_seq_one_letter_code
_entity_poly.pdbx_strand_id
1 'polypeptide(L)'
;MSVDDKTEHTSRTGAPRWMRLLLVASLALNLLVVGVVAGFAIKGGPDGHRGPPGGMGAMHRALSDAERADLKRRMIREFRDRKEDRAAVRQEMAGLVELLRADAFDPAAAADRMARVRALFNGRVTAAQDLLIGYWIEMTPSERAAYADRLEQEMERRRR
;
A
#
# COMPACT_ATOMS: atom_id res chain seq x y z
N MET A 1 27.26 65.80 -21.39
CA MET A 1 27.71 64.97 -22.53
C MET A 1 29.09 64.46 -22.13
N SER A 2 29.34 63.22 -21.71
CA SER A 2 28.67 61.90 -21.75
C SER A 2 28.86 61.22 -20.36
N VAL A 3 27.96 60.41 -19.78
CA VAL A 3 27.42 59.10 -20.22
C VAL A 3 28.59 58.16 -20.54
N ASP A 4 29.02 57.29 -19.62
CA ASP A 4 28.70 55.85 -19.52
C ASP A 4 29.96 55.17 -18.90
N ASP A 5 30.00 54.03 -18.24
CA ASP A 5 29.04 52.95 -17.99
C ASP A 5 29.64 52.07 -16.87
N LYS A 6 28.77 51.47 -16.05
CA LYS A 6 29.12 50.50 -15.02
C LYS A 6 29.33 49.14 -15.67
N THR A 7 30.48 48.52 -15.48
CA THR A 7 30.62 47.08 -15.77
C THR A 7 30.71 46.28 -14.48
N GLU A 8 29.56 46.11 -13.82
CA GLU A 8 29.41 45.06 -12.82
C GLU A 8 29.49 43.69 -13.50
N HIS A 9 30.50 42.91 -13.13
CA HIS A 9 30.62 41.51 -13.52
C HIS A 9 29.55 40.69 -12.79
N THR A 10 28.44 40.40 -13.45
CA THR A 10 27.47 39.42 -12.95
C THR A 10 27.99 38.00 -13.23
N SER A 11 28.76 37.47 -12.28
CA SER A 11 29.13 36.06 -12.24
C SER A 11 27.88 35.21 -12.01
N ARG A 12 27.36 34.55 -13.05
CA ARG A 12 26.35 33.49 -12.88
C ARG A 12 27.00 32.28 -12.21
N THR A 13 26.91 32.21 -10.89
CA THR A 13 27.40 31.07 -10.11
C THR A 13 26.53 29.84 -10.40
N GLY A 14 27.00 28.95 -11.26
CA GLY A 14 26.38 27.65 -11.48
C GLY A 14 26.41 26.81 -10.19
N ALA A 15 25.29 26.18 -9.85
CA ALA A 15 25.20 25.32 -8.67
C ALA A 15 26.37 24.32 -8.62
N PRO A 16 27.09 24.22 -7.49
CA PRO A 16 28.32 23.47 -7.43
C PRO A 16 28.08 21.96 -7.61
N ARG A 17 29.03 21.28 -8.26
CA ARG A 17 28.88 19.87 -8.68
C ARG A 17 28.55 18.91 -7.53
N TRP A 18 29.03 19.19 -6.32
CA TRP A 18 28.73 18.41 -5.11
C TRP A 18 27.26 18.50 -4.70
N MET A 19 26.63 19.67 -4.90
CA MET A 19 25.21 19.90 -4.63
C MET A 19 24.33 19.15 -5.63
N ARG A 20 24.72 19.08 -6.91
CA ARG A 20 24.05 18.20 -7.89
C ARG A 20 24.18 16.73 -7.52
N LEU A 21 25.34 16.30 -7.01
CA LEU A 21 25.57 14.92 -6.59
C LEU A 21 24.71 14.54 -5.38
N LEU A 22 24.62 15.42 -4.38
CA LEU A 22 23.74 15.24 -3.21
C LEU A 22 22.26 15.20 -3.61
N LEU A 23 21.85 16.04 -4.56
CA LEU A 23 20.48 16.04 -5.07
C LEU A 23 20.15 14.73 -5.80
N VAL A 24 21.06 14.22 -6.65
CA VAL A 24 20.87 12.94 -7.32
C VAL A 24 20.86 11.78 -6.33
N ALA A 25 21.73 11.80 -5.31
CA ALA A 25 21.77 10.78 -4.26
C ALA A 25 20.50 10.79 -3.40
N SER A 26 20.03 11.97 -2.99
CA SER A 26 18.77 12.13 -2.26
C SER A 26 17.58 11.67 -3.11
N LEU A 27 17.56 12.02 -4.39
CA LEU A 27 16.52 11.60 -5.31
C LEU A 27 16.53 10.07 -5.51
N ALA A 28 17.69 9.45 -5.67
CA ALA A 28 17.83 8.01 -5.81
C ALA A 28 17.38 7.27 -4.54
N LEU A 29 17.72 7.78 -3.34
CA LEU A 29 17.28 7.21 -2.08
C LEU A 29 15.75 7.32 -1.90
N ASN A 30 15.17 8.47 -2.26
CA ASN A 30 13.72 8.64 -2.24
C ASN A 30 13.02 7.68 -3.22
N LEU A 31 13.55 7.53 -4.44
CA LEU A 31 13.02 6.58 -5.42
C LEU A 31 13.18 5.12 -4.99
N LEU A 32 14.25 4.79 -4.26
CA LEU A 32 14.45 3.47 -3.67
C LEU A 32 13.37 3.17 -2.63
N VAL A 33 13.12 4.10 -1.70
CA VAL A 33 12.10 3.94 -0.66
C VAL A 33 10.71 3.82 -1.30
N VAL A 34 10.38 4.69 -2.27
CA VAL A 34 9.11 4.62 -3.01
C VAL A 34 8.99 3.31 -3.77
N GLY A 35 10.06 2.85 -4.43
CA GLY A 35 10.11 1.58 -5.15
C GLY A 35 9.90 0.37 -4.24
N VAL A 36 10.50 0.38 -3.04
CA VAL A 36 10.30 -0.68 -2.03
C VAL A 36 8.86 -0.67 -1.52
N VAL A 37 8.33 0.49 -1.14
CA VAL A 37 6.95 0.59 -0.63
C VAL A 37 5.92 0.22 -1.70
N ALA A 38 6.08 0.72 -2.93
CA ALA A 38 5.24 0.36 -4.06
C ALA A 38 5.39 -1.12 -4.44
N GLY A 39 6.62 -1.65 -4.41
CA GLY A 39 6.90 -3.06 -4.62
C GLY A 39 6.23 -3.96 -3.58
N PHE A 40 6.26 -3.58 -2.31
CA PHE A 40 5.55 -4.28 -1.24
C PHE A 40 4.03 -4.19 -1.41
N ALA A 41 3.49 -3.03 -1.77
CA ALA A 41 2.06 -2.82 -1.95
C ALA A 41 1.49 -3.54 -3.18
N ILE A 42 2.26 -3.65 -4.27
CA ILE A 42 1.82 -4.26 -5.54
C ILE A 42 2.12 -5.76 -5.57
N LYS A 43 3.29 -6.18 -5.07
CA LYS A 43 3.82 -7.53 -5.26
C LYS A 43 3.76 -8.40 -3.99
N GLY A 44 3.56 -7.81 -2.81
CA GLY A 44 3.51 -8.52 -1.55
C GLY A 44 4.84 -9.18 -1.22
N GLY A 45 5.88 -8.38 -0.93
CA GLY A 45 7.19 -8.85 -0.48
C GLY A 45 7.96 -9.79 -1.43
N PRO A 46 9.20 -10.18 -1.07
CA PRO A 46 10.01 -11.13 -1.85
C PRO A 46 9.39 -12.54 -1.92
N ASP A 47 8.68 -12.95 -0.87
CA ASP A 47 7.90 -14.17 -0.84
C ASP A 47 6.46 -13.84 -1.17
N GLY A 48 6.06 -14.07 -2.43
CA GLY A 48 4.77 -13.69 -3.02
C GLY A 48 3.53 -14.18 -2.26
N HIS A 49 3.25 -13.56 -1.12
CA HIS A 49 2.06 -13.80 -0.34
C HIS A 49 0.90 -13.06 -1.02
N ARG A 50 0.29 -13.73 -2.00
CA ARG A 50 -1.11 -13.52 -2.39
C ARG A 50 -2.08 -13.94 -1.26
N GLY A 51 -1.70 -13.66 -0.01
CA GLY A 51 -2.56 -13.88 1.14
C GLY A 51 -3.62 -12.77 1.20
N PRO A 52 -4.80 -13.04 1.76
CA PRO A 52 -5.79 -11.99 1.99
C PRO A 52 -5.23 -10.88 2.87
N PRO A 53 -5.77 -9.65 2.74
CA PRO A 53 -5.33 -8.50 3.51
C PRO A 53 -5.52 -8.71 5.02
N GLY A 54 -4.72 -8.01 5.83
CA GLY A 54 -4.97 -7.87 7.28
C GLY A 54 -4.60 -9.07 8.16
N GLY A 55 -3.63 -9.89 7.77
CA GLY A 55 -3.17 -11.01 8.61
C GLY A 55 -4.08 -12.26 8.58
N MET A 56 -5.15 -12.23 7.79
CA MET A 56 -6.10 -13.35 7.61
C MET A 56 -5.55 -14.55 6.81
N GLY A 57 -4.24 -14.62 6.62
CA GLY A 57 -3.60 -15.67 5.83
C GLY A 57 -3.81 -17.07 6.41
N ALA A 58 -3.94 -17.23 7.73
CA ALA A 58 -4.22 -18.53 8.35
C ALA A 58 -5.68 -18.95 8.13
N MET A 59 -6.63 -18.05 8.40
CA MET A 59 -8.06 -18.25 8.17
C MET A 59 -8.38 -18.63 6.72
N HIS A 60 -7.74 -17.95 5.77
CA HIS A 60 -7.94 -18.29 4.37
C HIS A 60 -7.23 -19.57 3.96
N ARG A 61 -6.08 -19.90 4.56
CA ARG A 61 -5.38 -21.17 4.29
C ARG A 61 -6.10 -22.39 4.87
N ALA A 62 -6.83 -22.21 5.97
CA ALA A 62 -7.67 -23.23 6.57
C ALA A 62 -8.85 -23.65 5.68
N LEU A 63 -9.29 -22.81 4.74
CA LEU A 63 -10.32 -23.19 3.76
C LEU A 63 -9.84 -24.36 2.88
N SER A 64 -10.74 -25.26 2.48
CA SER A 64 -10.45 -26.24 1.43
C SER A 64 -10.41 -25.56 0.06
N ASP A 65 -9.88 -26.22 -0.96
CA ASP A 65 -9.74 -25.59 -2.28
C ASP A 65 -11.09 -25.24 -2.93
N ALA A 66 -12.13 -26.03 -2.67
CA ALA A 66 -13.49 -25.71 -3.11
C ALA A 66 -14.04 -24.47 -2.39
N GLU A 67 -13.81 -24.37 -1.08
CA GLU A 67 -14.23 -23.23 -0.24
C GLU A 67 -13.48 -21.95 -0.65
N ARG A 68 -12.17 -22.04 -0.92
CA ARG A 68 -11.37 -20.93 -1.47
C ARG A 68 -11.90 -20.46 -2.81
N ALA A 69 -12.23 -21.39 -3.72
CA ALA A 69 -12.74 -21.05 -5.04
C ALA A 69 -14.10 -20.33 -4.94
N ASP A 70 -14.97 -20.76 -4.02
CA ASP A 70 -16.25 -20.11 -3.79
C ASP A 70 -16.11 -18.73 -3.15
N LEU A 71 -15.32 -18.62 -2.09
CA LEU A 71 -15.02 -17.34 -1.44
C LEU A 71 -14.40 -16.36 -2.44
N LYS A 72 -13.45 -16.81 -3.29
CA LYS A 72 -12.86 -15.98 -4.34
C LYS A 72 -13.92 -15.47 -5.32
N ARG A 73 -14.89 -16.28 -5.74
CA ARG A 73 -15.99 -15.83 -6.60
C ARG A 73 -16.86 -14.79 -5.91
N ARG A 74 -17.20 -15.00 -4.62
CA ARG A 74 -17.96 -14.04 -3.81
C ARG A 74 -17.21 -12.72 -3.67
N MET A 75 -15.93 -12.77 -3.35
CA MET A 75 -15.05 -11.60 -3.30
C MET A 75 -14.99 -10.89 -4.65
N ILE A 76 -14.79 -11.60 -5.76
CA ILE A 76 -14.74 -10.95 -7.08
C ILE A 76 -16.05 -10.22 -7.40
N ARG A 77 -17.21 -10.76 -7.01
CA ARG A 77 -18.50 -10.08 -7.18
C ARG A 77 -18.62 -8.84 -6.29
N GLU A 78 -18.31 -8.99 -5.00
CA GLU A 78 -18.39 -7.92 -4.00
C GLU A 78 -17.41 -6.77 -4.28
N PHE A 79 -16.23 -7.10 -4.80
CA PHE A 79 -15.15 -6.16 -5.08
C PHE A 79 -15.04 -5.76 -6.56
N ARG A 80 -16.01 -6.15 -7.42
CA ARG A 80 -15.93 -5.96 -8.88
C ARG A 80 -15.75 -4.50 -9.30
N ASP A 81 -16.36 -3.59 -8.55
CA ASP A 81 -16.40 -2.16 -8.88
C ASP A 81 -15.26 -1.36 -8.22
N ARG A 82 -14.35 -2.03 -7.49
CA ARG A 82 -13.26 -1.36 -6.74
C ARG A 82 -12.04 -0.98 -7.57
N LYS A 83 -12.20 -0.79 -8.89
CA LYS A 83 -11.20 -0.07 -9.70
C LYS A 83 -10.97 1.34 -9.14
N GLU A 84 -12.02 1.93 -8.57
CA GLU A 84 -12.01 3.23 -7.92
C GLU A 84 -11.06 3.28 -6.72
N ASP A 85 -11.04 2.27 -5.83
CA ASP A 85 -10.08 2.22 -4.71
C ASP A 85 -8.62 2.29 -5.18
N ARG A 86 -8.28 1.61 -6.29
CA ARG A 86 -6.90 1.64 -6.81
C ARG A 86 -6.56 2.98 -7.43
N ALA A 87 -7.53 3.69 -8.00
CA ALA A 87 -7.34 5.06 -8.46
C ALA A 87 -7.18 6.01 -7.26
N ALA A 88 -8.03 5.87 -6.24
CA ALA A 88 -7.98 6.67 -5.02
C ALA A 88 -6.66 6.51 -4.27
N VAL A 89 -6.16 5.29 -4.06
CA VAL A 89 -4.83 5.08 -3.43
C VAL A 89 -3.73 5.75 -4.26
N ARG A 90 -3.76 5.63 -5.60
CA ARG A 90 -2.77 6.29 -6.46
C ARG A 90 -2.83 7.81 -6.34
N GLN A 91 -4.02 8.39 -6.28
CA GLN A 91 -4.21 9.83 -6.11
C GLN A 91 -3.68 10.33 -4.75
N GLU A 92 -3.97 9.62 -3.66
CA GLU A 92 -3.47 9.98 -2.35
C GLU A 92 -1.94 9.92 -2.28
N MET A 93 -1.35 8.88 -2.87
CA MET A 93 0.10 8.72 -2.96
C MET A 93 0.74 9.80 -3.84
N ALA A 94 0.12 10.17 -4.96
CA ALA A 94 0.63 11.21 -5.85
C ALA A 94 0.74 12.55 -5.11
N GLY A 95 -0.29 12.97 -4.40
CA GLY A 95 -0.20 14.23 -3.67
C GLY A 95 0.56 14.15 -2.34
N LEU A 96 0.82 12.95 -1.79
CA LEU A 96 1.83 12.79 -0.73
C LEU A 96 3.24 13.10 -1.28
N VAL A 97 3.53 12.64 -2.51
CA VAL A 97 4.80 12.98 -3.19
C VAL A 97 4.91 14.49 -3.45
N GLU A 98 3.82 15.17 -3.77
CA GLU A 98 3.80 16.65 -3.90
C GLU A 98 4.14 17.35 -2.59
N LEU A 99 3.51 16.94 -1.46
CA LEU A 99 3.80 17.52 -0.14
C LEU A 99 5.26 17.32 0.27
N LEU A 100 5.84 16.15 -0.03
CA LEU A 100 7.23 15.84 0.27
C LEU A 100 8.23 16.60 -0.61
N ARG A 101 7.79 17.14 -1.75
CA ARG A 101 8.62 17.94 -2.66
C ARG A 101 8.50 19.44 -2.43
N ALA A 102 7.57 19.89 -1.59
CA ALA A 102 7.38 21.30 -1.28
C ALA A 102 8.52 21.83 -0.40
N ASP A 103 8.88 23.10 -0.59
CA ASP A 103 9.93 23.77 0.20
C ASP A 103 9.56 23.86 1.70
N ALA A 104 8.26 23.94 2.00
CA ALA A 104 7.71 23.87 3.35
C ALA A 104 6.87 22.60 3.50
N PHE A 105 7.28 21.73 4.42
CA PHE A 105 6.57 20.48 4.70
C PHE A 105 5.39 20.72 5.66
N ASP A 106 4.19 20.31 5.24
CA ASP A 106 2.99 20.28 6.08
C ASP A 106 2.76 18.87 6.65
N PRO A 107 3.10 18.63 7.94
CA PRO A 107 2.92 17.33 8.56
C PRO A 107 1.44 16.94 8.74
N ALA A 108 0.53 17.90 8.90
CA ALA A 108 -0.89 17.62 9.08
C ALA A 108 -1.52 17.13 7.76
N ALA A 109 -1.21 17.81 6.65
CA ALA A 109 -1.68 17.39 5.33
C ALA A 109 -1.14 16.01 4.93
N ALA A 110 0.11 15.69 5.31
CA ALA A 110 0.69 14.36 5.09
C ALA A 110 -0.01 13.27 5.93
N ALA A 111 -0.29 13.55 7.20
CA ALA A 111 -1.01 12.64 8.09
C ALA A 111 -2.42 12.34 7.57
N ASP A 112 -3.14 13.35 7.10
CA ASP A 112 -4.50 13.19 6.56
C ASP A 112 -4.54 12.31 5.31
N ARG A 113 -3.58 12.47 4.39
CA ARG A 113 -3.45 11.61 3.21
C ARG A 113 -3.18 10.16 3.61
N MET A 114 -2.28 9.94 4.57
CA MET A 114 -1.98 8.60 5.09
C MET A 114 -3.18 7.98 5.79
N ALA A 115 -4.01 8.77 6.49
CA ALA A 115 -5.25 8.32 7.10
C ALA A 115 -6.27 7.86 6.04
N ARG A 116 -6.41 8.60 4.93
CA ARG A 116 -7.29 8.20 3.81
C ARG A 116 -6.83 6.90 3.13
N VAL A 117 -5.53 6.74 2.92
CA VAL A 117 -4.96 5.47 2.43
C VAL A 117 -5.29 4.32 3.40
N ARG A 118 -5.12 4.54 4.71
CA ARG A 118 -5.44 3.54 5.74
C ARG A 118 -6.93 3.17 5.74
N ALA A 119 -7.83 4.15 5.61
CA ALA A 119 -9.27 3.90 5.53
C ALA A 119 -9.64 2.99 4.34
N LEU A 120 -9.05 3.24 3.17
CA LEU A 120 -9.25 2.40 1.97
C LEU A 120 -8.79 0.95 2.21
N PHE A 121 -7.66 0.74 2.89
CA PHE A 121 -7.20 -0.60 3.25
C PHE A 121 -8.10 -1.28 4.30
N ASN A 122 -8.49 -0.55 5.35
CA ASN A 122 -9.34 -1.08 6.41
C ASN A 122 -10.70 -1.52 5.86
N GLY A 123 -11.31 -0.74 4.97
CA GLY A 123 -12.57 -1.12 4.32
C GLY A 123 -12.49 -2.43 3.53
N ARG A 124 -11.30 -2.83 3.04
CA ARG A 124 -11.10 -4.14 2.40
C ARG A 124 -10.99 -5.27 3.41
N VAL A 125 -10.30 -5.04 4.53
CA VAL A 125 -10.18 -6.02 5.61
C VAL A 125 -11.55 -6.30 6.21
N THR A 126 -12.31 -5.25 6.54
CA THR A 126 -13.67 -5.37 7.08
C THR A 126 -14.58 -6.14 6.13
N ALA A 127 -14.65 -5.75 4.85
CA ALA A 127 -15.49 -6.47 3.88
C ALA A 127 -15.07 -7.94 3.70
N ALA A 128 -13.78 -8.26 3.79
CA ALA A 128 -13.31 -9.65 3.73
C ALA A 128 -13.70 -10.44 5.00
N GLN A 129 -13.69 -9.81 6.17
CA GLN A 129 -14.14 -10.41 7.43
C GLN A 129 -15.65 -10.67 7.40
N ASP A 130 -16.44 -9.70 6.93
CA ASP A 130 -17.89 -9.85 6.79
C ASP A 130 -18.26 -11.02 5.87
N LEU A 131 -17.54 -11.17 4.75
CA LEU A 131 -17.72 -12.32 3.85
C LEU A 131 -17.37 -13.66 4.51
N LEU A 132 -16.31 -13.73 5.32
CA LEU A 132 -15.96 -14.95 6.06
C LEU A 132 -17.01 -15.29 7.12
N ILE A 133 -17.53 -14.28 7.83
CA ILE A 133 -18.61 -14.47 8.80
C ILE A 133 -19.86 -15.00 8.10
N GLY A 134 -20.26 -14.38 6.99
CA GLY A 134 -21.37 -14.87 6.16
C GLY A 134 -21.17 -16.32 5.73
N TYR A 135 -19.93 -16.69 5.38
CA TYR A 135 -19.58 -18.05 5.03
C TYR A 135 -19.76 -19.04 6.20
N TRP A 136 -19.34 -18.68 7.42
CA TRP A 136 -19.53 -19.53 8.60
C TRP A 136 -21.00 -19.67 9.03
N ILE A 137 -21.83 -18.67 8.75
CA ILE A 137 -23.27 -18.73 9.00
C ILE A 137 -23.95 -19.78 8.10
N GLU A 138 -23.52 -19.89 6.84
CA GLU A 138 -24.06 -20.87 5.88
C GLU A 138 -23.62 -22.31 6.17
N MET A 139 -22.51 -22.50 6.88
CA MET A 139 -21.98 -23.82 7.23
C MET A 139 -22.83 -24.54 8.29
N THR A 140 -22.92 -25.86 8.14
CA THR A 140 -23.40 -26.74 9.20
C THR A 140 -22.45 -26.76 10.41
N PRO A 141 -22.90 -27.19 11.59
CA PRO A 141 -22.02 -27.33 12.75
C PRO A 141 -20.80 -28.24 12.50
N SER A 142 -20.98 -29.33 11.76
CA SER A 142 -19.88 -30.26 11.42
C SER A 142 -18.86 -29.65 10.46
N GLU A 143 -19.31 -28.86 9.48
CA GLU A 143 -18.42 -28.15 8.55
C GLU A 143 -17.61 -27.07 9.28
N ARG A 144 -18.23 -26.32 10.20
CA ARG A 144 -17.51 -25.35 11.03
C ARG A 144 -16.47 -26.02 11.93
N ALA A 145 -16.78 -27.17 12.53
CA ALA A 145 -15.81 -27.93 13.33
C ALA A 145 -14.60 -28.37 12.49
N ALA A 146 -14.85 -28.95 11.31
CA ALA A 146 -13.78 -29.35 10.40
C ALA A 146 -12.94 -28.15 9.91
N TYR A 147 -13.55 -26.97 9.75
CA TYR A 147 -12.82 -25.73 9.44
C TYR A 147 -11.94 -25.28 10.61
N ALA A 148 -12.45 -25.35 11.85
CA ALA A 148 -11.68 -25.01 13.05
C ALA A 148 -10.45 -25.91 13.22
N ASP A 149 -10.59 -27.22 13.01
CA ASP A 149 -9.46 -28.16 13.06
C ASP A 149 -8.36 -27.79 12.06
N ARG A 150 -8.73 -27.40 10.83
CA ARG A 150 -7.78 -26.95 9.80
C ARG A 150 -7.12 -25.62 10.18
N LEU A 151 -7.85 -24.73 10.85
CA LEU A 151 -7.34 -23.45 11.31
C LEU A 151 -6.29 -23.62 12.41
N GLU A 152 -6.55 -24.49 13.39
CA GLU A 152 -5.59 -24.81 14.45
C GLU A 152 -4.29 -25.37 13.86
N GLN A 153 -4.39 -26.32 12.92
CA GLN A 153 -3.21 -26.87 12.23
C GLN A 153 -2.38 -25.80 11.51
N GLU A 154 -3.02 -24.84 10.84
CA GLU A 154 -2.32 -23.74 10.17
C GLU A 154 -1.67 -22.76 11.17
N MET A 155 -2.28 -22.55 12.33
CA MET A 155 -1.69 -21.73 13.40
C MET A 155 -0.47 -22.40 14.02
N GLU A 156 -0.53 -23.71 14.26
CA GLU A 156 0.60 -24.49 14.78
C GLU A 156 1.77 -24.53 13.81
N ARG A 157 1.51 -24.70 12.50
CA ARG A 157 2.54 -24.69 11.46
C ARG A 157 3.33 -23.39 11.42
N ARG A 158 2.69 -22.26 11.69
CA ARG A 158 3.34 -20.94 11.71
C ARG A 158 4.17 -20.67 12.96
N ARG A 159 3.94 -21.43 14.04
CA ARG A 159 4.68 -21.28 15.30
C ARG A 159 6.02 -22.02 15.29
N ARG A 160 6.18 -22.99 14.40
CA ARG A 160 7.43 -23.72 14.17
C ARG A 160 8.31 -22.98 13.17
#